data_AF-A0A2R8B6P0-F1
#
_entry.id   AF-A0A2R8B6P0-F1
#
_cell.length_a   1.000
_cell.length_b   1.000
_cell.length_c   1.000
_cell.angle_alpha   90.00
_cell.angle_beta   90.00
_cell.angle_gamma   90.00
#
_symmetry.space_group_name_H-M   'P 1'
#
loop_
_entity.id
_entity.type
_entity.pdbx_description
1 polymer ?
#
loop_
_entity_poly.entity_id
_entity_poly.type
_entity_poly.pdbx_seq_one_letter_code
_entity_poly.pdbx_strand_id
1 'polypeptide(L)' 'MRSGAFTVPGGPKGCIDFQAVTDKLKAMNYTGWIVVWAKQDLAKTPPYEYSTMGYNHVVEICGRPGLGIET' A
#
# COMPACT_ATOMS: atom_id res chain seq x y z
N MET A 1 -12.13 11.45 15.50
CA MET A 1 -11.05 11.09 14.56
C MET A 1 -10.93 12.21 13.54
N ARG A 2 -9.73 12.75 13.26
CA ARG A 2 -9.56 13.77 12.21
C ARG A 2 -9.78 13.12 10.83
N SER A 3 -10.73 13.65 10.06
CA SER A 3 -10.97 13.21 8.67
C SER A 3 -9.73 13.49 7.81
N GLY A 4 -9.28 12.49 7.05
CA GLY A 4 -8.17 12.64 6.10
C GLY A 4 -6.76 12.43 6.65
N ALA A 5 -6.61 11.86 7.85
CA ALA A 5 -5.29 11.50 8.40
C ALA A 5 -4.64 10.29 7.69
N PHE A 6 -5.43 9.47 6.98
CA PHE A 6 -4.97 8.25 6.33
C PHE A 6 -5.35 8.25 4.83
N THR A 7 -4.51 7.59 4.03
CA THR A 7 -4.78 7.26 2.63
C THR A 7 -4.14 5.92 2.30
N VAL A 8 -4.54 5.32 1.18
CA VAL A 8 -3.93 4.10 0.65
C VAL A 8 -2.47 4.33 0.22
N PRO A 9 -1.62 3.29 0.20
CA PRO A 9 -0.31 3.34 -0.45
C PRO A 9 -0.41 3.87 -1.89
N GLY A 10 0.52 4.70 -2.32
CA GLY A 10 0.46 5.36 -3.64
C GLY A 10 -0.61 6.45 -3.77
N GLY A 11 -1.38 6.73 -2.71
CA GLY A 11 -2.37 7.79 -2.72
C GLY A 11 -1.76 9.19 -2.85
N PRO A 12 -2.43 10.17 -3.50
CA PRO A 12 -1.84 11.49 -3.80
C PRO A 12 -1.41 12.33 -2.58
N LYS A 13 -1.97 12.02 -1.41
CA LYS A 13 -1.66 12.69 -0.13
C LYS A 13 -0.78 11.84 0.79
N GLY A 14 -0.29 10.70 0.30
CA GLY A 14 0.58 9.81 1.04
C GLY A 14 1.99 10.37 1.14
N CYS A 15 2.66 10.10 2.25
CA CYS A 15 4.05 10.52 2.48
C CYS A 15 4.97 9.40 2.99
N ILE A 16 4.44 8.18 3.15
CA ILE A 16 5.24 7.03 3.56
C ILE A 16 5.93 6.45 2.33
N ASP A 17 7.25 6.29 2.41
CA ASP A 17 8.02 5.54 1.44
C ASP A 17 7.89 4.04 1.71
N PHE A 18 6.94 3.39 1.03
CA PHE A 18 6.75 1.96 1.15
C PHE A 18 7.80 1.14 0.41
N GLN A 19 8.59 1.74 -0.50
CA GLN A 19 9.69 1.03 -1.17
C GLN A 19 10.76 0.61 -0.16
N ALA A 20 11.15 1.53 0.74
CA ALA A 20 12.09 1.21 1.81
C ALA A 20 11.62 0.05 2.70
N VAL A 21 10.29 -0.09 2.88
CA VAL A 21 9.70 -1.20 3.64
C VAL A 21 9.83 -2.51 2.87
N THR A 22 9.45 -2.56 1.58
CA THR A 22 9.52 -3.80 0.79
C THR A 22 10.95 -4.27 0.55
N ASP A 23 11.90 -3.35 0.38
CA ASP A 23 13.33 -3.66 0.30
C ASP A 23 13.80 -4.36 1.59
N LYS A 24 13.37 -3.84 2.75
CA LYS A 24 13.73 -4.43 4.05
C LYS A 24 13.07 -5.79 4.26
N LEU A 25 11.80 -5.94 3.89
CA LEU A 25 11.08 -7.22 3.96
C LEU A 25 11.77 -8.28 3.10
N LYS A 26 12.18 -7.92 1.88
CA LYS A 26 12.95 -8.81 1.01
C LYS A 26 14.27 -9.23 1.64
N ALA A 27 15.02 -8.30 2.21
CA ALA A 27 16.30 -8.59 2.88
C ALA A 27 16.14 -9.53 4.09
N MET A 28 14.95 -9.62 4.68
CA MET A 28 14.63 -10.54 5.77
C MET A 28 14.07 -11.89 5.29
N ASN A 29 13.98 -12.12 3.97
CA ASN A 29 13.25 -13.24 3.39
C ASN A 29 11.84 -13.38 3.98
N TYR A 30 11.14 -12.24 4.14
CA TYR A 30 9.81 -12.23 4.70
C TYR A 30 8.84 -13.04 3.84
N THR A 31 8.11 -13.94 4.49
CA THR A 31 7.00 -14.71 3.90
C THR A 31 5.78 -14.52 4.79
N GLY A 32 4.72 -13.92 4.23
CA GLY A 32 3.52 -13.62 4.99
C GLY A 32 2.62 -12.66 4.22
N TRP A 33 1.64 -12.12 4.94
CA TRP A 33 0.58 -11.31 4.36
C TRP A 33 0.92 -9.83 4.38
N ILE A 34 0.75 -9.17 3.24
CA ILE A 34 0.72 -7.71 3.14
C ILE A 34 -0.74 -7.29 2.93
N VAL A 35 -1.29 -6.54 3.88
CA VAL A 35 -2.69 -6.11 3.84
C VAL A 35 -2.76 -4.61 3.58
N VAL A 36 -3.48 -4.23 2.53
CA VAL A 36 -3.78 -2.83 2.23
C VAL A 36 -5.01 -2.40 3.02
N TRP A 37 -4.87 -1.37 3.86
CA TRP A 37 -5.98 -0.81 4.62
C TRP A 37 -5.88 0.72 4.69
N ALA A 38 -7.02 1.39 4.52
CA ALA A 38 -7.15 2.82 4.77
C ALA A 38 -8.57 3.13 5.27
N LYS A 39 -8.66 4.02 6.27
CA LYS A 39 -9.93 4.61 6.69
C LYS A 39 -10.08 6.00 6.10
N GLN A 40 -11.02 6.15 5.16
CA GLN A 40 -11.25 7.40 4.43
C GLN A 40 -12.74 7.74 4.37
N ASP A 41 -13.03 8.96 3.90
CA ASP A 41 -14.39 9.45 3.68
C ASP A 41 -14.91 8.97 2.32
N LEU A 42 -15.91 8.08 2.35
CA LEU A 42 -16.45 7.43 1.14
C LEU A 42 -17.00 8.43 0.12
N ALA A 43 -17.42 9.62 0.55
CA ALA A 43 -17.92 10.67 -0.34
C ALA A 43 -16.80 11.34 -1.16
N LYS A 44 -15.55 11.27 -0.69
CA LYS A 44 -14.38 11.90 -1.32
C LYS A 44 -13.42 10.89 -1.96
N THR A 45 -13.45 9.65 -1.49
CA THR A 45 -12.54 8.60 -1.92
C THR A 45 -13.34 7.34 -2.24
N PRO A 46 -13.76 7.16 -3.51
CA PRO A 46 -14.50 5.97 -3.94
C PRO A 46 -13.75 4.69 -3.55
N PRO A 47 -14.38 3.75 -2.83
CA PRO A 47 -13.67 2.60 -2.26
C PRO A 47 -12.96 1.73 -3.28
N TYR A 48 -13.61 1.45 -4.42
CA TYR A 48 -13.03 0.60 -5.46
C TYR A 48 -11.74 1.20 -6.02
N GLU A 49 -11.79 2.46 -6.46
CA GLU A 49 -10.65 3.15 -7.06
C GLU A 49 -9.47 3.24 -6.09
N TYR A 50 -9.71 3.64 -4.84
CA TYR A 50 -8.65 3.77 -3.85
C TYR A 50 -8.10 2.40 -3.42
N SER A 51 -8.94 1.36 -3.32
CA SER A 51 -8.46 0.01 -3.00
C SER A 51 -7.59 -0.55 -4.12
N THR A 52 -8.00 -0.39 -5.38
CA THR A 52 -7.22 -0.78 -6.56
C THR A 52 -5.91 0.00 -6.65
N MET A 53 -5.93 1.31 -6.38
CA MET A 53 -4.73 2.15 -6.34
C MET A 53 -3.73 1.65 -5.29
N GLY A 54 -4.19 1.39 -4.06
CA GLY A 54 -3.37 0.85 -2.99
C GLY A 54 -2.77 -0.53 -3.34
N TYR A 55 -3.60 -1.42 -3.88
CA TYR A 55 -3.17 -2.74 -4.31
C TYR A 55 -2.10 -2.68 -5.40
N ASN A 56 -2.36 -1.94 -6.48
CA ASN A 56 -1.43 -1.83 -7.61
C ASN A 56 -0.08 -1.26 -7.17
N HIS A 57 -0.11 -0.23 -6.31
CA HIS A 57 1.11 0.36 -5.79
C HIS A 57 1.92 -0.65 -4.96
N VAL A 58 1.28 -1.42 -4.08
CA VAL A 58 1.94 -2.47 -3.29
C VAL A 58 2.52 -3.56 -4.19
N VAL A 59 1.79 -4.02 -5.20
CA VAL A 59 2.30 -5.02 -6.15
C VAL A 59 3.55 -4.52 -6.86
N GLU A 60 3.55 -3.26 -7.32
CA GLU A 60 4.69 -2.65 -7.99
C GLU A 60 5.94 -2.61 -7.08
N ILE A 61 5.80 -2.07 -5.87
CA ILE A 61 6.95 -1.87 -4.96
C ILE A 61 7.47 -3.18 -4.34
N CYS A 62 6.65 -4.22 -4.27
CA CYS A 62 7.12 -5.57 -3.94
C CYS A 62 7.87 -6.21 -5.12
N GLY A 63 7.40 -5.98 -6.35
CA GLY A 63 8.04 -6.51 -7.56
C GLY A 63 9.45 -5.97 -7.78
N ARG A 64 9.70 -4.68 -7.51
CA ARG A 64 11.01 -4.02 -7.71
C ARG A 64 12.19 -4.72 -7.01
N PRO A 65 12.13 -5.06 -5.70
CA PRO A 65 13.18 -5.83 -5.02
C PRO A 65 13.05 -7.36 -5.24
N GLY A 66 12.06 -7.82 -6.01
CA GLY A 66 11.77 -9.24 -6.17
C GLY A 66 11.19 -9.90 -4.92
N LEU A 67 10.39 -9.14 -4.14
CA LEU A 67 9.53 -9.69 -3.10
C LEU A 67 8.31 -10.32 -3.79
N GLY A 68 8.36 -11.64 -4.00
CA GLY A 68 7.31 -12.37 -4.69
C GLY A 68 5.98 -12.25 -3.95
N ILE A 69 4.92 -11.95 -4.70
CA ILE A 69 3.54 -11.95 -4.21
C ILE A 69 2.82 -13.14 -4.84
N GLU A 70 2.12 -13.90 -4.00
CA GLU A 70 1.14 -14.90 -4.43
C GLU A 70 -0.25 -14.26 -4.29
N THR A 71 -1.03 -14.27 -5.36
CA THR A 71 -2.35 -13.63 -5.46
C THR A 71 -3.42 -14.64 -5.80
#